data_AF-A0A0Q7W728-F1
#
_entry.id   AF-A0A0Q7W728-F1
#
_cell.length_a   1.000
_cell.length_b   1.000
_cell.length_c   1.000
_cell.angle_alpha   90.00
_cell.angle_beta   90.00
_cell.angle_gamma   90.00
#
_symmetry.space_group_name_H-M   'P 1'
#
loop_
_entity.id
_entity.type
_entity.pdbx_description
1 polymer ?
#
loop_
_entity_poly.entity_id
_entity_poly.type
_entity_poly.pdbx_seq_one_letter_code
_entity_poly.pdbx_strand_id
1 'polypeptide(L)'
;MSLVTLVDTEPKAFAAEPISDEEAAAMFRAAVNLLKLWGVTDEEAAVLLDMPVRSYRRWKAGEIGRVDRDGRARLSNLMGIHKALRLIFQEPQRGYAWIKAANTAFGGRSALQVMLGGELTDLMRVRRYLDAERGAW
;
A
#
# COMPACT_ATOMS: atom_id res chain seq x y z
N MET A 1 -11.47 -13.75 -37.20
CA MET A 1 -11.96 -12.36 -37.02
C MET A 1 -11.77 -12.00 -35.56
N SER A 2 -10.87 -11.07 -35.23
CA SER A 2 -10.66 -10.61 -33.85
C SER A 2 -11.68 -9.54 -33.53
N LEU A 3 -12.52 -9.75 -32.51
CA LEU A 3 -13.44 -8.75 -32.00
C LEU A 3 -12.64 -7.78 -31.13
N VAL A 4 -12.54 -6.53 -31.56
CA VAL A 4 -11.98 -5.45 -30.75
C VAL A 4 -13.07 -5.01 -29.77
N THR A 5 -12.90 -5.35 -28.50
CA THR A 5 -13.77 -4.84 -27.44
C THR A 5 -13.39 -3.39 -27.15
N LEU A 6 -14.36 -2.47 -27.24
CA LEU A 6 -14.17 -1.10 -26.78
C LEU A 6 -13.99 -1.13 -25.26
N VAL A 7 -12.82 -0.68 -24.80
CA VAL A 7 -12.61 -0.37 -23.39
C VAL A 7 -13.32 0.94 -23.13
N ASP A 8 -14.28 0.95 -22.20
CA ASP A 8 -14.90 2.18 -21.73
C ASP A 8 -13.85 3.04 -21.03
N THR A 9 -13.55 4.19 -21.63
CA THR A 9 -12.59 5.18 -21.12
C THR A 9 -13.29 6.42 -20.57
N GLU A 10 -14.62 6.43 -20.49
CA GLU A 10 -15.32 7.57 -19.91
C GLU A 10 -14.90 7.76 -18.45
N PRO A 11 -14.52 9.00 -18.06
CA PRO A 11 -14.20 9.28 -16.67
C PRO A 11 -15.43 9.02 -15.81
N LYS A 12 -15.37 8.01 -14.95
CA LYS A 12 -16.40 7.83 -13.92
C LYS A 12 -16.50 9.11 -13.09
N ALA A 13 -17.72 9.63 -12.94
CA ALA A 13 -18.00 10.74 -12.05
C ALA A 13 -17.48 10.41 -10.64
N PHE A 14 -16.91 11.40 -9.95
CA PHE A 14 -16.47 11.21 -8.58
C PHE A 14 -17.67 10.83 -7.70
N ALA A 15 -17.65 9.60 -7.18
CA ALA A 15 -18.59 9.13 -6.19
C ALA A 15 -17.86 8.98 -4.85
N ALA A 16 -18.41 9.58 -3.79
CA ALA A 16 -17.86 9.45 -2.43
C ALA A 16 -18.19 8.09 -1.79
N GLU A 17 -18.36 7.05 -2.62
CA GLU A 17 -18.66 5.71 -2.16
C GLU A 17 -17.48 5.13 -1.39
N PRO A 18 -17.73 4.35 -0.33
CA PRO A 18 -16.67 3.64 0.36
C PRO A 18 -16.03 2.63 -0.59
N ILE A 19 -14.74 2.35 -0.37
CA ILE A 19 -14.02 1.27 -1.06
C ILE A 19 -14.89 0.00 -1.00
N SER A 20 -15.18 -0.62 -2.14
CA SER A 20 -16.02 -1.83 -2.25
C SER A 20 -15.24 -3.09 -1.85
N ASP A 21 -15.94 -4.21 -1.58
CA ASP A 21 -15.28 -5.49 -1.25
C ASP A 21 -14.32 -5.95 -2.37
N GLU A 22 -14.72 -5.74 -3.62
CA GLU A 22 -13.91 -6.08 -4.80
C GLU A 22 -12.65 -5.20 -4.88
N GLU A 23 -12.79 -3.89 -4.68
CA GLU A 23 -11.66 -2.96 -4.66
C GLU A 23 -10.70 -3.29 -3.52
N ALA A 24 -11.20 -3.60 -2.32
CA ALA A 24 -10.36 -3.98 -1.20
C ALA A 24 -9.62 -5.29 -1.45
N ALA A 25 -10.27 -6.29 -2.05
CA ALA A 25 -9.60 -7.54 -2.45
C ALA A 25 -8.52 -7.29 -3.51
N ALA A 26 -8.77 -6.40 -4.48
CA ALA A 26 -7.79 -5.99 -5.48
C ALA A 26 -6.60 -5.26 -4.85
N MET A 27 -6.85 -4.33 -3.94
CA MET A 27 -5.82 -3.62 -3.18
C MET A 27 -5.00 -4.57 -2.31
N PHE A 28 -5.62 -5.58 -1.69
CA PHE A 28 -4.88 -6.60 -0.94
C PHE A 28 -3.93 -7.39 -1.84
N ARG A 29 -4.38 -7.85 -3.01
CA ARG A 29 -3.49 -8.52 -3.99
C ARG A 29 -2.33 -7.62 -4.42
N ALA A 30 -2.60 -6.34 -4.66
CA ALA A 30 -1.57 -5.35 -4.97
C ALA A 30 -0.59 -5.16 -3.81
N ALA A 31 -1.09 -5.09 -2.57
CA ALA A 31 -0.29 -4.96 -1.35
C ALA A 31 0.62 -6.18 -1.17
N VAL A 32 0.14 -7.41 -1.37
CA VAL A 32 1.00 -8.62 -1.29
C VAL A 32 2.18 -8.52 -2.25
N ASN A 33 1.96 -8.08 -3.50
CA ASN A 33 3.02 -7.91 -4.48
C ASN A 33 3.99 -6.78 -4.09
N LEU A 34 3.47 -5.67 -3.59
CA LEU A 34 4.27 -4.53 -3.11
C LEU A 34 5.17 -4.93 -1.93
N LEU A 35 4.61 -5.60 -0.92
CA LEU A 35 5.32 -6.04 0.27
C LEU A 35 6.41 -7.05 -0.09
N LYS A 36 6.16 -7.93 -1.08
CA LYS A 36 7.20 -8.80 -1.65
C LYS A 36 8.35 -7.99 -2.26
N LEU A 37 8.06 -6.94 -3.03
CA LEU A 37 9.09 -6.08 -3.64
C LEU A 37 9.89 -5.29 -2.59
N TRP A 38 9.26 -4.95 -1.47
CA TRP A 38 9.95 -4.34 -0.33
C TRP A 38 10.73 -5.35 0.52
N GLY A 39 10.57 -6.66 0.27
CA GLY A 39 11.19 -7.70 1.09
C GLY A 39 10.67 -7.73 2.52
N VAL A 40 9.37 -7.47 2.69
CA VAL A 40 8.62 -7.53 3.95
C VAL A 40 8.19 -8.97 4.22
N THR A 41 8.35 -9.44 5.46
CA THR A 41 7.96 -10.79 5.87
C THR A 41 6.45 -10.92 6.06
N ASP A 42 5.95 -12.16 6.18
CA ASP A 42 4.52 -12.38 6.46
C ASP A 42 4.13 -11.86 7.84
N GLU A 43 5.03 -11.95 8.82
CA GLU A 43 4.87 -11.41 10.18
C GLU A 43 4.79 -9.88 10.16
N GLU A 44 5.68 -9.23 9.43
CA GLU A 44 5.67 -7.77 9.27
C GLU A 44 4.44 -7.30 8.51
N ALA A 45 4.06 -8.00 7.43
CA ALA A 45 2.86 -7.70 6.66
C ALA A 45 1.59 -7.78 7.52
N ALA A 46 1.53 -8.77 8.43
CA ALA A 46 0.44 -8.93 9.38
C ALA A 46 0.36 -7.74 10.37
N VAL A 47 1.50 -7.20 10.81
CA VAL A 47 1.55 -5.95 11.61
C VAL A 47 1.03 -4.75 10.81
N LEU A 48 1.49 -4.59 9.57
CA LEU A 48 1.08 -3.46 8.72
C LEU A 48 -0.43 -3.44 8.44
N LEU A 49 -1.03 -4.63 8.31
CA LEU A 49 -2.45 -4.82 8.03
C LEU A 49 -3.31 -5.05 9.27
N ASP A 50 -2.72 -5.01 10.47
CA ASP A 50 -3.38 -5.25 11.77
C ASP A 50 -4.28 -6.49 11.76
N MET A 51 -3.68 -7.62 11.41
CA MET A 51 -4.39 -8.89 11.35
C MET A 51 -3.51 -10.04 11.84
N PRO A 52 -4.09 -11.15 12.33
CA PRO A 52 -3.31 -12.33 12.67
C PRO A 52 -2.50 -12.84 11.48
N VAL A 53 -1.23 -13.23 11.69
CA VAL A 53 -0.36 -13.76 10.62
C VAL A 53 -0.96 -14.96 9.90
N ARG A 54 -1.72 -15.81 10.62
CA ARG A 54 -2.47 -16.93 10.02
C ARG A 54 -3.50 -16.44 9.02
N SER A 55 -4.25 -15.39 9.37
CA SER A 55 -5.25 -14.78 8.50
C SER A 55 -4.60 -14.15 7.27
N TYR A 56 -3.47 -13.44 7.44
CA TYR A 56 -2.70 -12.88 6.34
C TYR A 56 -2.24 -13.99 5.36
N ARG A 57 -1.64 -15.07 5.86
CA ARG A 57 -1.18 -16.21 5.04
C ARG A 57 -2.31 -16.86 4.26
N ARG A 58 -3.48 -17.06 4.90
CA ARG A 58 -4.68 -17.59 4.24
C ARG A 58 -5.16 -16.66 3.14
N TRP A 59 -5.25 -15.35 3.41
CA TRP A 59 -5.67 -14.38 2.40
C TRP A 59 -4.68 -14.28 1.23
N LYS A 60 -3.38 -14.34 1.53
CA LYS A 60 -2.30 -14.40 0.54
C LYS A 60 -2.39 -15.63 -0.36
N ALA A 61 -2.96 -16.74 0.13
CA ALA A 61 -3.24 -17.95 -0.66
C ALA A 61 -4.53 -17.86 -1.53
N GLY A 62 -5.25 -16.73 -1.50
CA GLY A 62 -6.41 -16.45 -2.36
C GLY A 62 -7.75 -16.46 -1.64
N GLU A 63 -7.80 -16.90 -0.38
CA GLU A 63 -9.01 -16.94 0.44
C GLU A 63 -9.24 -15.62 1.17
N ILE A 64 -9.37 -14.52 0.41
CA ILE A 64 -9.59 -13.18 0.97
C ILE A 64 -11.01 -13.10 1.52
N GLY A 65 -11.12 -12.80 2.82
CA GLY A 65 -12.40 -12.55 3.48
C GLY A 65 -12.87 -11.09 3.33
N ARG A 66 -13.91 -10.73 4.08
CA ARG A 66 -14.37 -9.34 4.16
C ARG A 66 -13.27 -8.47 4.78
N VAL A 67 -12.93 -7.38 4.11
CA VAL A 67 -12.03 -6.34 4.63
C VAL A 67 -12.88 -5.31 5.37
N ASP A 68 -12.56 -5.04 6.63
CA ASP A 68 -13.26 -4.03 7.40
C ASP A 68 -12.78 -2.60 7.05
N ARG A 69 -13.30 -1.60 7.77
CA ARG A 69 -12.97 -0.20 7.50
C ARG A 69 -11.49 0.10 7.75
N ASP A 70 -10.92 -0.49 8.80
CA ASP A 70 -9.52 -0.27 9.16
C ASP A 70 -8.56 -0.92 8.14
N GLY A 71 -8.81 -2.18 7.77
CA GLY A 71 -8.06 -2.86 6.72
C GLY A 71 -8.09 -2.11 5.39
N ARG A 72 -9.24 -1.53 5.00
CA ARG A 72 -9.35 -0.65 3.82
C ARG A 72 -8.49 0.60 3.95
N ALA A 73 -8.48 1.24 5.12
CA ALA A 73 -7.66 2.43 5.37
C ALA A 73 -6.16 2.10 5.30
N ARG A 74 -5.73 0.98 5.88
CA ARG A 74 -4.34 0.50 5.83
C ARG A 74 -3.90 0.20 4.40
N LEU A 75 -4.71 -0.55 3.64
CA LEU A 75 -4.48 -0.81 2.22
C LEU A 75 -4.39 0.48 1.41
N SER A 76 -5.28 1.45 1.66
CA SER A 76 -5.25 2.77 1.00
C SER A 76 -3.95 3.52 1.27
N ASN A 77 -3.45 3.49 2.51
CA ASN A 77 -2.18 4.12 2.85
C ASN A 77 -0.99 3.43 2.17
N LEU A 78 -0.95 2.08 2.13
CA LEU A 78 0.09 1.34 1.42
C LEU A 78 0.11 1.67 -0.08
N MET A 79 -1.06 1.74 -0.72
CA MET A 79 -1.16 2.14 -2.13
C MET A 79 -0.73 3.59 -2.34
N GLY A 80 -1.09 4.50 -1.43
CA GLY A 80 -0.64 5.89 -1.44
C GLY A 80 0.87 6.03 -1.34
N ILE A 81 1.51 5.29 -0.43
CA ILE A 81 2.97 5.25 -0.27
C ILE A 81 3.63 4.73 -1.55
N HIS A 82 3.14 3.63 -2.12
CA HIS A 82 3.66 3.12 -3.40
C HIS A 82 3.55 4.15 -4.52
N LYS A 83 2.39 4.78 -4.66
CA LYS A 83 2.16 5.83 -5.67
C LYS A 83 3.13 7.00 -5.48
N ALA A 84 3.30 7.50 -4.26
CA ALA A 84 4.19 8.61 -3.99
C ALA A 84 5.66 8.27 -4.32
N LEU A 85 6.13 7.07 -3.94
CA LEU A 85 7.46 6.60 -4.29
C LEU A 85 7.66 6.48 -5.81
N ARG A 86 6.65 6.00 -6.55
CA ARG A 86 6.69 5.92 -8.02
C ARG A 86 6.76 7.29 -8.71
N LEU A 87 6.31 8.35 -8.04
CA LEU A 87 6.41 9.72 -8.54
C LEU A 87 7.75 10.36 -8.19
N ILE A 88 8.27 10.08 -7.00
CA ILE A 88 9.55 10.64 -6.52
C ILE A 88 10.74 9.97 -7.23
N PHE A 89 10.70 8.66 -7.43
CA PHE A 89 11.81 7.90 -8.01
C PHE A 89 11.53 7.49 -9.45
N GLN A 90 12.40 7.91 -10.38
CA GLN A 90 12.36 7.46 -11.78
C GLN A 90 12.55 5.93 -11.88
N GLU A 91 13.52 5.40 -11.14
CA GLU A 91 13.78 3.96 -11.04
C GLU A 91 13.00 3.36 -9.86
N PRO A 92 11.98 2.50 -10.07
CA PRO A 92 11.15 1.97 -9.00
C PRO A 92 11.94 1.21 -7.92
N GLN A 93 13.05 0.55 -8.30
CA GLN A 93 13.90 -0.21 -7.38
C GLN A 93 14.50 0.69 -6.31
N ARG A 94 14.82 1.95 -6.63
CA ARG A 94 15.30 2.94 -5.67
C ARG A 94 14.23 3.29 -4.64
N GLY A 95 12.98 3.43 -5.08
CA GLY A 95 11.84 3.61 -4.17
C GLY A 95 11.64 2.43 -3.22
N TYR A 96 11.83 1.20 -3.71
CA TYR A 96 11.74 -0.01 -2.86
C TYR A 96 12.89 -0.09 -1.85
N ALA A 97 14.12 0.23 -2.27
CA ALA A 97 15.26 0.29 -1.38
C ALA A 97 15.11 1.38 -0.30
N TRP A 98 14.55 2.53 -0.68
CA TRP A 98 14.33 3.67 0.22
C TRP A 98 13.47 3.31 1.43
N ILE A 99 12.46 2.44 1.26
CA ILE A 99 11.59 1.98 2.37
C ILE A 99 12.40 1.39 3.54
N LYS A 100 13.54 0.74 3.24
CA LYS A 100 14.39 0.08 4.23
C LYS A 100 15.62 0.88 4.62
N ALA A 101 15.93 1.97 3.92
CA ALA A 101 17.06 2.83 4.22
C ALA A 101 16.81 3.68 5.47
N ALA A 102 17.85 3.94 6.26
CA ALA A 102 17.79 4.89 7.36
C ALA A 102 17.42 6.28 6.84
N ASN A 103 16.52 6.98 7.55
CA ASN A 103 16.05 8.30 7.16
C ASN A 103 16.12 9.27 8.34
N THR A 104 16.81 10.40 8.14
CA THR A 104 16.97 11.45 9.15
C THR A 104 15.65 12.09 9.54
N ALA A 105 14.68 12.22 8.62
CA ALA A 105 13.33 12.71 8.92
C ALA A 105 12.56 11.81 9.91
N PHE A 106 12.99 10.55 10.06
CA PHE A 106 12.43 9.58 11.00
C PHE A 106 13.35 9.28 12.18
N GLY A 107 14.31 10.17 12.46
CA GLY A 107 15.25 10.02 13.57
C GLY A 107 16.26 8.88 13.35
N GLY A 108 16.65 8.64 12.10
CA GLY A 108 17.59 7.58 11.71
C GLY A 108 16.91 6.21 11.48
N ARG A 109 15.62 6.08 11.78
CA ARG A 109 14.84 4.87 11.44
C ARG A 109 14.48 4.86 9.97
N SER A 110 14.24 3.66 9.42
CA SER A 110 13.67 3.51 8.08
C SER A 110 12.17 3.76 8.08
N ALA A 111 11.61 4.02 6.90
CA ALA A 111 10.16 4.13 6.73
C ALA A 111 9.44 2.84 7.16
N LEU A 112 10.01 1.67 6.82
CA LEU A 112 9.47 0.38 7.27
C LEU A 112 9.45 0.27 8.79
N GLN A 113 10.52 0.65 9.49
CA GLN A 113 10.56 0.63 10.95
C GLN A 113 9.53 1.56 11.59
N VAL A 114 9.23 2.70 10.95
CA VAL A 114 8.13 3.57 11.40
C VAL A 114 6.79 2.86 11.22
N MET A 115 6.51 2.34 10.03
CA MET A 115 5.23 1.65 9.74
C MET A 115 5.00 0.41 10.60
N LEU A 116 6.07 -0.29 10.98
CA LEU A 116 6.02 -1.45 11.88
C LEU A 116 5.74 -1.08 13.35
N GLY A 117 5.52 0.19 13.68
CA GLY A 117 4.84 0.57 14.91
C GLY A 117 3.43 -0.03 15.02
N GLY A 118 2.79 -0.37 13.89
CA GLY A 118 1.54 -1.13 13.82
C GLY A 118 0.28 -0.29 13.85
N GLU A 119 0.36 0.98 14.28
CA GLU A 119 -0.77 1.88 14.28
C GLU A 119 -1.08 2.40 12.86
N LEU A 120 -2.36 2.61 12.56
CA LEU A 120 -2.76 3.23 11.29
C LEU A 120 -2.06 4.60 11.10
N THR A 121 -1.86 5.34 12.19
CA THR A 121 -1.17 6.63 12.16
C THR A 121 0.30 6.53 11.75
N ASP A 122 0.95 5.38 11.90
CA ASP A 122 2.33 5.18 11.45
C ASP A 122 2.42 5.08 9.93
N LEU A 123 1.48 4.37 9.30
CA LEU A 123 1.32 4.37 7.85
C LEU A 123 1.01 5.78 7.32
N MET A 124 0.08 6.48 7.99
CA MET A 124 -0.28 7.85 7.61
C MET A 124 0.88 8.82 7.73
N ARG A 125 1.75 8.66 8.74
CA ARG A 125 2.95 9.49 8.93
C ARG A 125 3.90 9.36 7.75
N VAL A 126 4.22 8.14 7.33
CA VAL A 126 5.09 7.89 6.17
C VAL A 126 4.46 8.41 4.88
N ARG A 127 3.16 8.16 4.67
CA ARG A 127 2.42 8.69 3.51
C ARG A 127 2.48 10.21 3.45
N ARG A 128 2.14 10.90 4.54
CA ARG A 128 2.14 12.37 4.60
C ARG A 128 3.52 12.96 4.34
N TYR A 129 4.57 12.32 4.87
CA TYR A 129 5.94 12.73 4.59
C TYR A 129 6.23 12.66 3.08
N LEU A 130 5.95 11.53 2.42
CA LEU A 130 6.17 11.37 0.98
C LEU A 130 5.31 12.32 0.14
N ASP A 131 4.05 12.55 0.54
CA ASP A 131 3.17 13.50 -0.15
C ASP A 131 3.69 14.95 -0.04
N ALA A 132 4.32 15.31 1.09
CA ALA A 132 4.94 16.62 1.28
C ALA A 132 6.23 16.79 0.45
N GLU A 133 7.10 15.77 0.41
CA GLU A 133 8.32 15.77 -0.43
C GLU A 133 7.99 15.92 -1.91
N ARG A 134 6.85 15.38 -2.36
CA ARG A 134 6.35 15.57 -3.73
C ARG A 134 5.82 16.98 -3.99
N GLY A 135 5.17 17.61 -3.02
CA GLY A 135 4.52 18.92 -3.17
C GLY A 135 5.45 20.12 -3.09
N ALA A 136 6.72 19.92 -2.79
CA ALA A 136 7.73 20.96 -2.63
C ALA A 136 8.43 21.40 -3.95
N TRP A 137 7.89 21.00 -5.11
CA TRP A 137 8.43 21.32 -6.44
C TRP A 137 7.40 22.02 -7.31
#